data_AF-A0A6B3FFS0-F1
#
_entry.id   AF-A0A6B3FFS0-F1
#
_cell.length_a   1.000
_cell.length_b   1.000
_cell.length_c   1.000
_cell.angle_alpha   90.00
_cell.angle_beta   90.00
_cell.angle_gamma   90.00
#
_symmetry.space_group_name_H-M   'P 1'
#
loop_
_entity.id
_entity.type
_entity.pdbx_description
1 polymer ?
#
loop_
_entity_poly.entity_id
_entity_poly.type
_entity_poly.pdbx_seq_one_letter_code
_entity_poly.pdbx_strand_id
1 'polypeptide(L)' 'KGILHTSGGYLTQASYTHHAVFDLKPESDVYWCTADIGWVTGHSYIVYGPLANGATQVMYEGTPDTPHQGRFWE' A
#
# COMPACT_ATOMS: atom_id res chain seq x y z
N LYS A 1 6.19 -20.72 8.84
CA LYS A 1 6.96 -19.96 9.85
C LYS A 1 6.23 -18.65 10.08
N GLY A 2 5.92 -18.27 11.32
CA GLY A 2 5.33 -16.95 11.60
C GLY A 2 6.42 -15.90 11.60
N ILE A 3 6.47 -15.04 10.58
CA ILE A 3 7.46 -13.97 10.50
C ILE A 3 7.01 -12.83 11.43
N LEU A 4 7.92 -12.36 12.27
CA LEU A 4 7.66 -11.29 13.23
C LEU A 4 8.41 -10.02 12.82
N HIS A 5 7.67 -8.92 12.74
CA HIS A 5 8.22 -7.58 12.56
C HIS A 5 8.15 -6.80 13.87
N THR A 6 9.23 -6.11 14.24
CA THR A 6 9.25 -5.18 15.39
C THR A 6 8.73 -3.81 14.99
N SER A 7 8.05 -3.09 15.88
CA SER A 7 7.31 -1.87 15.53
C SER A 7 8.15 -0.75 14.91
N GLY A 8 9.21 -0.30 15.58
CA GLY A 8 9.97 0.89 15.16
C GLY A 8 10.66 0.71 13.81
N GLY A 9 11.52 -0.30 13.70
CA GLY A 9 12.29 -0.53 12.47
C GLY A 9 11.41 -0.83 11.25
N TYR A 10 10.35 -1.61 11.43
CA TYR A 10 9.43 -1.93 10.33
C TYR A 10 8.65 -0.71 9.85
N LEU A 11 8.09 0.08 10.78
CA LEU A 11 7.33 1.28 10.41
C LEU A 11 8.23 2.32 9.74
N THR A 12 9.44 2.54 10.26
CA THR A 12 10.42 3.44 9.65
C THR A 12 10.79 3.00 8.23
N GLN A 13 11.05 1.70 8.03
CA GLN A 13 11.36 1.19 6.70
C GLN A 13 10.17 1.40 5.73
N ALA A 14 8.97 0.96 6.11
CA ALA A 14 7.79 1.04 5.24
C ALA A 14 7.43 2.49 4.89
N SER A 15 7.49 3.42 5.86
CA SER A 15 7.27 4.85 5.61
C SER A 15 8.34 5.42 4.67
N TYR A 16 9.63 5.14 4.93
CA TYR A 16 10.72 5.66 4.11
C TYR A 16 10.67 5.15 2.68
N THR A 17 10.50 3.84 2.47
CA THR A 17 10.45 3.28 1.11
C THR A 17 9.18 3.71 0.39
N HIS A 18 8.05 3.82 1.09
CA HIS A 18 6.83 4.32 0.49
C HIS A 18 7.01 5.76 -0.03
N HIS A 19 7.64 6.65 0.74
CA HIS A 19 7.95 8.01 0.30
C HIS A 19 8.99 8.05 -0.83
N ALA A 20 10.14 7.41 -0.64
CA ALA A 20 11.29 7.58 -1.53
C ALA A 20 11.22 6.75 -2.83
N VAL A 21 10.62 5.56 -2.80
CA VAL A 21 10.58 4.67 -3.98
C VAL A 21 9.43 5.03 -4.90
N PHE A 22 8.29 5.42 -4.35
CA PHE A 22 7.11 5.80 -5.14
C PHE A 22 7.03 7.30 -5.42
N ASP A 23 8.02 8.09 -4.99
CA ASP A 23 8.06 9.55 -5.14
C ASP A 23 6.76 10.23 -4.65
N LEU A 24 6.23 9.74 -3.53
CA LEU A 24 4.91 10.11 -3.03
C LEU A 24 4.86 11.58 -2.57
N LYS A 25 3.83 12.30 -3.01
CA LYS A 25 3.45 13.64 -2.56
C LYS A 25 2.07 13.57 -1.87
N PRO A 26 2.01 13.44 -0.53
CA PRO A 26 0.77 13.21 0.20
C PRO A 26 -0.34 14.24 -0.05
N GLU A 27 0.03 15.47 -0.41
CA GLU A 27 -0.88 16.57 -0.64
C GLU A 27 -1.64 16.46 -1.97
N SER A 28 -1.11 15.72 -2.94
CA SER A 28 -1.67 15.60 -4.30
C SER A 28 -2.00 14.18 -4.71
N ASP A 29 -1.31 13.19 -4.14
CA ASP A 29 -1.35 11.83 -4.66
C ASP A 29 -2.43 10.98 -4.01
N VAL A 30 -3.09 10.17 -4.85
CA VAL A 30 -3.87 9.01 -4.41
C VAL A 30 -3.08 7.76 -4.77
N TYR A 31 -2.56 7.09 -3.75
CA TYR A 31 -1.75 5.89 -3.94
C TYR A 31 -2.61 4.65 -4.10
N TRP A 32 -2.20 3.72 -4.96
CA TRP A 32 -2.89 2.44 -5.11
C TRP A 32 -1.91 1.27 -5.21
N CYS A 33 -2.01 0.36 -4.24
CA CYS A 33 -1.41 -0.97 -4.31
C CYS A 33 -2.52 -2.01 -4.45
N THR A 34 -2.43 -2.84 -5.49
CA THR A 34 -3.43 -3.85 -5.84
C THR A 34 -3.28 -5.17 -5.08
N ALA A 35 -2.38 -5.21 -4.09
CA ALA A 35 -2.17 -6.40 -3.26
C ALA A 35 -3.35 -6.63 -2.30
N ASP A 36 -3.35 -7.78 -1.65
CA ASP A 36 -4.23 -8.06 -0.52
C ASP A 36 -3.50 -7.84 0.81
N ILE A 37 -4.24 -7.45 1.85
CA ILE A 37 -3.67 -7.15 3.18
C ILE A 37 -3.05 -8.39 3.85
N GLY A 38 -3.41 -9.61 3.46
CA GLY A 38 -2.79 -10.84 3.94
C GLY A 38 -1.33 -11.02 3.52
N TRP A 39 -0.84 -10.23 2.57
CA TRP A 39 0.54 -10.27 2.08
C TRP A 39 1.40 -9.17 2.70
N VAL A 40 2.72 -9.36 2.69
CA VAL A 40 3.69 -8.35 3.17
C VAL A 40 3.60 -7.04 2.38
N THR A 41 3.27 -7.12 1.08
CA THR A 41 3.02 -5.94 0.25
C THR A 41 1.81 -5.17 0.75
N GLY A 42 0.72 -5.84 1.13
CA GLY A 42 -0.46 -5.18 1.70
C GLY A 42 -0.18 -4.57 3.07
N HIS A 43 0.52 -5.28 3.96
CA HIS A 43 0.92 -4.68 5.24
C HIS A 43 1.79 -3.43 5.01
N SER A 44 2.84 -3.53 4.19
CA SER A 44 3.84 -2.46 4.05
C SER A 44 3.30 -1.28 3.24
N TYR A 45 2.56 -1.55 2.16
CA TYR A 45 2.24 -0.56 1.13
C TYR A 45 0.75 -0.34 0.90
N ILE A 46 -0.15 -1.06 1.58
CA ILE A 46 -1.56 -0.63 1.70
C ILE A 46 -1.75 0.05 3.05
N VAL A 47 -1.29 -0.56 4.13
CA VAL A 47 -1.58 -0.06 5.48
C VAL A 47 -0.47 0.85 6.01
N TYR A 48 0.69 0.31 6.38
CA TYR A 48 1.63 1.04 7.22
C TYR A 48 2.33 2.21 6.50
N GLY A 49 2.87 1.98 5.31
CA GLY A 49 3.58 3.02 4.53
C GLY A 49 2.69 4.21 4.16
N PRO A 50 1.54 4.00 3.50
CA PRO A 50 0.64 5.09 3.14
C PRO A 50 0.10 5.86 4.35
N LEU A 51 -0.41 5.15 5.37
CA LEU A 51 -1.01 5.81 6.53
C LEU A 51 0.03 6.53 7.41
N ALA A 52 1.24 5.99 7.55
CA ALA A 52 2.31 6.66 8.27
C ALA A 52 2.77 7.94 7.56
N ASN A 53 2.68 8.00 6.22
CA ASN A 53 3.01 9.18 5.44
C ASN A 53 1.81 10.13 5.21
N GLY A 54 0.64 9.83 5.79
CA GLY A 54 -0.56 10.66 5.63
C GLY A 54 -1.15 10.64 4.22
N ALA A 55 -0.86 9.61 3.42
CA ALA A 55 -1.32 9.51 2.04
C ALA A 55 -2.80 9.09 1.95
N THR A 56 -3.51 9.61 0.95
CA THR A 56 -4.78 8.99 0.53
C THR A 56 -4.47 7.74 -0.27
N GLN A 57 -5.19 6.64 -0.02
CA GLN A 57 -4.99 5.40 -0.76
C GLN A 57 -6.28 4.65 -1.06
N VAL A 58 -6.23 3.79 -2.07
CA VAL A 58 -7.36 2.95 -2.50
C VAL A 58 -7.36 1.63 -1.76
N MET A 59 -8.45 1.36 -1.04
CA MET A 59 -8.79 0.01 -0.53
C MET A 59 -9.71 -0.66 -1.53
N TYR A 60 -9.22 -1.68 -2.21
CA TYR A 60 -9.96 -2.37 -3.27
C TYR A 60 -10.35 -3.78 -2.85
N GLU A 61 -11.63 -4.12 -3.03
CA GLU A 61 -12.17 -5.47 -2.89
C GLU A 61 -12.63 -5.97 -4.26
N GLY A 62 -12.00 -7.03 -4.76
CA GLY A 62 -12.32 -7.62 -6.05
C GLY A 62 -11.11 -8.22 -6.76
N THR A 63 -11.30 -8.61 -8.03
CA THR A 63 -10.23 -9.11 -8.91
C THR A 63 -9.99 -8.10 -10.04
N PRO A 64 -8.78 -8.06 -10.63
CA PRO A 64 -8.44 -7.11 -11.71
C PRO A 64 -9.34 -7.15 -12.95
N ASP A 65 -10.13 -8.21 -13.10
CA ASP A 65 -10.83 -8.58 -14.31
C ASP A 65 -12.34 -8.81 -14.13
N THR A 66 -12.88 -8.57 -12.94
CA THR A 66 -14.33 -8.71 -12.68
C THR A 66 -14.98 -7.34 -12.53
N PRO A 67 -16.07 -7.03 -13.27
CA PRO A 67 -16.78 -7.88 -14.23
C PRO A 67 -16.19 -7.90 -15.65
N HIS A 68 -15.13 -7.14 -15.93
CA HIS A 68 -14.39 -7.17 -17.20
C HIS A 68 -12.91 -6.76 -17.01
N GLN A 69 -12.08 -7.04 -18.02
CA GLN A 69 -10.62 -6.78 -18.05
C GLN A 69 -10.21 -5.31 -17.92
N GLY A 70 -11.17 -4.39 -17.95
CA GLY A 70 -10.95 -2.95 -17.83
C GLY A 70 -11.09 -2.42 -16.41
N ARG A 71 -11.47 -3.28 -15.44
CA ARG A 71 -11.93 -2.86 -14.11
C ARG A 71 -10.97 -1.94 -13.37
N PHE A 72 -9.66 -2.14 -13.53
CA PHE A 72 -8.65 -1.33 -12.86
C PHE A 72 -8.50 0.09 -13.40
N TRP A 73 -9.10 0.39 -14.55
CA TRP A 73 -8.96 1.67 -15.24
C TRP A 73 -10.25 2.52 -15.20
N GLU A 74 -11.25 2.06 -14.47
CA GLU A 74 -12.51 2.77 -14.20
C GLU A 74 -12.40 3.66 -12.95
#